data_AF-A0A2P5TR27-F1
#
_entry.id   AF-A0A2P5TR27-F1
#
_cell.length_a   1.000
_cell.length_b   1.000
_cell.length_c   1.000
_cell.angle_alpha   90.00
_cell.angle_beta   90.00
_cell.angle_gamma   90.00
#
_symmetry.space_group_name_H-M   'P 1'
#
loop_
_entity.id
_entity.type
_entity.pdbx_description
1 polymer ?
#
loop_
_entity_poly.entity_id
_entity_poly.type
_entity_poly.pdbx_seq_one_letter_code
_entity_poly.pdbx_strand_id
1 'polypeptide(L)'
;MQQREMADDLAELEAATTHLLEDTSTQEINIDQLYQQLIKQAQQSVQHSALLSRLDEEEQKNHEVVTLLHSMQGELKVLQQQNTGYENALHQHKHQAESLGEELQRLQVTKNVLKQKSDSAQAELHHIQQNKQDVEEENELILQQLHLVQEELERYYRDNQQLAQQLAHQQQQLAENSQQLQKLTTSFSWKVTIPIRALGKTFRKTTPEQRSLKQQITLLKKSTLFDTEWYLSTYPDVAESGMLAIKHYLKVGAFEGRNPSEHFDTNWYLKLYSDVVEAELNPLVHYLKYGQKEGREPKATS
;
A
#
# COMPACT_ATOMS: atom_id res chain seq x y z
N MET A 1 25.57 -78.62 -154.47
CA MET A 1 25.68 -79.23 -153.13
C MET A 1 26.74 -78.56 -152.25
N GLN A 2 27.48 -77.53 -152.70
CA GLN A 2 28.54 -76.87 -151.91
C GLN A 2 28.22 -75.41 -151.50
N GLN A 3 27.15 -74.81 -152.02
CA GLN A 3 26.73 -73.43 -151.66
C GLN A 3 25.61 -73.37 -150.59
N ARG A 4 25.04 -74.51 -150.21
CA ARG A 4 23.96 -74.57 -149.19
C ARG A 4 24.51 -74.81 -147.78
N GLU A 5 25.67 -75.46 -147.68
CA GLU A 5 26.39 -75.75 -146.43
C GLU A 5 27.12 -74.50 -145.90
N MET A 6 27.72 -73.71 -146.79
CA MET A 6 28.37 -72.44 -146.46
C MET A 6 27.40 -71.32 -146.04
N ALA A 7 26.10 -71.47 -146.33
CA ALA A 7 25.07 -70.51 -145.93
C ALA A 7 24.55 -70.78 -144.51
N ASP A 8 24.49 -72.06 -144.10
CA ASP A 8 24.12 -72.44 -142.73
C ASP A 8 25.25 -72.10 -141.74
N ASP A 9 26.52 -72.34 -142.09
CA ASP A 9 27.68 -71.96 -141.25
C ASP A 9 27.80 -70.43 -141.08
N LEU A 10 27.45 -69.65 -142.11
CA LEU A 10 27.47 -68.18 -142.04
C LEU A 10 26.33 -67.64 -141.17
N ALA A 11 25.15 -68.26 -141.24
CA ALA A 11 24.02 -67.91 -140.39
C ALA A 11 24.26 -68.28 -138.92
N GLU A 12 24.96 -69.37 -138.64
CA GLU A 12 25.35 -69.76 -137.28
C GLU A 12 26.43 -68.82 -136.70
N LEU A 13 27.36 -68.34 -137.53
CA LEU A 13 28.36 -67.34 -137.13
C LEU A 13 27.76 -65.94 -136.92
N GLU A 14 26.82 -65.52 -137.77
CA GLU A 14 26.07 -64.27 -137.61
C GLU A 14 25.17 -64.32 -136.37
N ALA A 15 24.52 -65.46 -136.09
CA ALA A 15 23.77 -65.65 -134.86
C ALA A 15 24.67 -65.62 -133.62
N ALA A 16 25.84 -66.26 -133.65
CA ALA A 16 26.79 -66.24 -132.53
C ALA A 16 27.39 -64.85 -132.28
N THR A 17 27.69 -64.08 -133.34
CA THR A 17 28.21 -62.70 -133.21
C THR A 17 27.13 -61.72 -132.77
N THR A 18 25.88 -61.89 -133.23
CA THR A 18 24.75 -61.08 -132.77
C THR A 18 24.44 -61.37 -131.30
N HIS A 19 24.47 -62.64 -130.88
CA HIS A 19 24.30 -63.02 -129.48
C HIS A 19 25.46 -62.51 -128.60
N LEU A 20 26.70 -62.50 -129.09
CA LEU A 20 27.85 -61.94 -128.36
C LEU A 20 27.77 -60.41 -128.26
N LEU A 21 27.31 -59.73 -129.32
CA LEU A 21 27.08 -58.28 -129.33
C LEU A 21 25.92 -57.88 -128.39
N GLU A 22 24.84 -58.65 -128.35
CA GLU A 22 23.74 -58.46 -127.39
C GLU A 22 24.18 -58.74 -125.94
N ASP A 23 24.97 -59.79 -125.69
CA ASP A 23 25.54 -60.08 -124.36
C ASP A 23 26.49 -58.96 -123.89
N THR A 24 27.35 -58.44 -124.78
CA THR A 24 28.25 -57.32 -124.44
C THR A 24 27.49 -56.01 -124.22
N SER A 25 26.46 -55.71 -125.01
CA SER A 25 25.65 -54.49 -124.84
C SER A 25 24.76 -54.57 -123.60
N THR A 26 24.18 -55.74 -123.27
CA THR A 26 23.49 -55.95 -121.99
C THR A 26 24.44 -55.94 -120.80
N GLN A 27 25.69 -56.43 -120.93
CA GLN A 27 26.72 -56.27 -119.91
C GLN A 27 27.12 -54.80 -119.72
N GLU A 28 27.27 -54.01 -120.78
CA GLU A 28 27.53 -52.57 -120.70
C GLU A 28 26.35 -51.81 -120.07
N ILE A 29 25.11 -52.12 -120.45
CA ILE A 29 23.90 -51.55 -119.83
C ILE A 29 23.82 -51.92 -118.34
N ASN A 30 24.18 -53.16 -117.98
CA ASN A 30 24.23 -53.62 -116.60
C ASN A 30 25.34 -52.89 -115.81
N ILE A 31 26.49 -52.66 -116.43
CA ILE A 31 27.60 -51.87 -115.85
C ILE A 31 27.18 -50.41 -115.63
N ASP A 32 26.55 -49.75 -116.59
CA ASP A 32 26.08 -48.36 -116.44
C ASP A 32 25.00 -48.23 -115.36
N GLN A 33 24.07 -49.19 -115.28
CA GLN A 33 23.08 -49.25 -114.21
C GLN A 33 23.74 -49.41 -112.84
N LEU A 34 24.77 -50.26 -112.73
CA LEU A 34 25.56 -50.44 -111.51
C LEU A 34 26.35 -49.17 -111.15
N TYR A 35 26.92 -48.45 -112.13
CA TYR A 35 27.59 -47.16 -111.92
C TYR A 35 26.63 -46.08 -111.41
N GLN A 36 25.42 -45.98 -111.99
CA GLN A 36 24.40 -45.03 -111.52
C GLN A 36 23.90 -45.37 -110.11
N GLN A 37 23.74 -46.66 -109.80
CA GLN A 37 23.43 -47.11 -108.43
C GLN A 37 24.56 -46.76 -107.46
N LEU A 38 25.82 -46.95 -107.86
CA LEU A 38 26.98 -46.61 -107.04
C LEU A 38 27.07 -45.10 -106.78
N ILE A 39 26.82 -44.25 -107.79
CA ILE A 39 26.78 -42.79 -107.62
C ILE A 39 25.66 -42.39 -106.66
N LYS A 40 24.47 -42.97 -106.81
CA LYS A 40 23.35 -42.71 -105.90
C LYS A 40 23.67 -43.14 -104.46
N GLN A 41 24.30 -44.31 -104.27
CA GLN A 41 24.75 -44.77 -102.96
C GLN A 41 25.85 -43.87 -102.38
N ALA A 42 26.78 -43.38 -103.19
CA ALA A 42 27.82 -42.44 -102.76
C ALA A 42 27.24 -41.07 -102.39
N GLN A 43 26.24 -40.58 -103.11
CA GLN A 43 25.51 -39.36 -102.74
C GLN A 43 24.74 -39.53 -101.43
N GLN A 44 24.09 -40.68 -101.24
CA GLN A 44 23.41 -41.03 -99.99
C GLN A 44 24.39 -41.15 -98.82
N SER A 45 25.57 -41.73 -99.02
CA SER A 45 26.58 -41.85 -97.96
C SER A 45 27.15 -40.49 -97.54
N VAL A 46 27.34 -39.55 -98.48
CA VAL A 46 27.74 -38.17 -98.19
C VAL A 46 26.62 -37.40 -97.46
N GLN A 47 25.36 -37.61 -97.83
CA GLN A 47 24.23 -37.03 -97.09
C GLN A 47 24.13 -37.59 -95.67
N HIS A 48 24.32 -38.90 -95.51
CA HIS A 48 24.34 -39.56 -94.20
C HIS A 48 25.51 -39.06 -93.33
N SER A 49 26.70 -38.85 -93.90
CA SER A 49 27.84 -38.31 -93.14
C SER A 49 27.61 -36.87 -92.68
N ALA A 50 26.99 -36.03 -93.52
CA ALA A 50 26.60 -34.67 -93.14
C ALA A 50 25.53 -34.65 -92.04
N LEU A 51 24.59 -35.60 -92.06
CA LEU A 51 23.59 -35.76 -90.99
C LEU A 51 24.23 -36.23 -89.68
N LEU A 52 25.18 -37.17 -89.72
CA LEU A 52 25.94 -37.61 -88.55
C LEU A 52 26.72 -36.46 -87.91
N SER A 53 27.42 -35.65 -88.71
CA SER A 53 28.15 -34.48 -88.19
C SER A 53 27.24 -33.45 -87.52
N ARG A 54 26.02 -33.23 -88.06
CA ARG A 54 25.02 -32.34 -87.42
C ARG A 54 24.47 -32.95 -86.13
N LEU A 55 24.28 -34.27 -86.10
CA LEU A 55 23.84 -34.97 -84.90
C LEU A 55 24.89 -34.86 -83.79
N ASP A 56 26.18 -35.04 -84.13
CA ASP A 56 27.30 -34.87 -83.20
C ASP A 56 27.36 -33.43 -82.63
N GLU A 57 27.16 -32.41 -83.49
CA GLU A 57 27.09 -31.01 -83.04
C GLU A 57 25.91 -30.75 -82.08
N GLU A 58 24.73 -31.32 -82.36
CA GLU A 58 23.57 -31.20 -81.47
C GLU A 58 23.74 -32.01 -80.17
N GLU A 59 24.40 -33.17 -80.21
CA GLU A 59 24.76 -33.93 -79.02
C GLU A 59 25.74 -33.15 -78.13
N GLN A 60 26.72 -32.46 -78.72
CA GLN A 60 27.65 -31.62 -77.99
C GLN A 60 26.94 -30.42 -77.33
N LYS A 61 26.07 -29.72 -78.06
CA LYS A 61 25.25 -28.63 -77.47
C LYS A 61 24.35 -29.14 -76.36
N ASN A 62 23.73 -30.31 -76.52
CA ASN A 62 22.92 -30.93 -75.48
C ASN A 62 23.77 -31.26 -74.24
N HIS A 63 24.99 -31.76 -74.43
CA HIS A 63 25.91 -32.02 -73.32
C HIS A 63 26.29 -30.73 -72.56
N GLU A 64 26.54 -29.63 -73.28
CA GLU A 64 26.80 -28.32 -72.67
C GLU A 64 25.59 -27.81 -71.87
N VAL A 65 24.38 -27.92 -72.41
CA VAL A 65 23.13 -27.56 -71.72
C VAL A 65 22.93 -28.41 -70.46
N VAL A 66 23.16 -29.72 -70.53
CA VAL A 66 23.04 -30.63 -69.38
C VAL A 66 24.05 -30.26 -68.29
N THR A 67 25.28 -29.87 -68.67
CA THR A 67 26.31 -29.44 -67.73
C THR A 67 25.93 -28.13 -67.04
N LEU A 68 25.41 -27.16 -67.80
CA LEU A 68 24.91 -25.89 -67.25
C LEU A 68 23.73 -26.12 -66.30
N LEU A 69 22.78 -26.99 -66.66
CA LEU A 69 21.66 -27.34 -65.79
C LEU A 69 22.11 -27.96 -64.47
N HIS A 70 23.12 -28.84 -64.49
CA HIS A 70 23.70 -29.38 -63.26
C HIS A 70 24.36 -28.30 -62.40
N SER A 71 25.10 -27.37 -63.01
CA SER A 71 25.69 -26.23 -62.29
C SER A 71 24.62 -25.37 -61.63
N MET A 72 23.59 -24.99 -62.38
CA MET A 72 22.46 -24.20 -61.88
C MET A 72 21.69 -24.92 -60.76
N GLN A 73 21.51 -26.25 -60.86
CA GLN A 73 20.90 -27.04 -59.79
C GLN A 73 21.76 -27.02 -58.52
N GLY A 74 23.08 -27.04 -58.65
CA GLY A 74 24.01 -26.87 -57.53
C GLY A 74 23.87 -25.52 -56.85
N GLU A 75 23.89 -24.44 -57.62
CA GLU A 75 23.69 -23.07 -57.12
C GLU A 75 22.32 -22.90 -56.43
N LEU A 76 21.26 -23.42 -57.04
CA LEU A 76 19.90 -23.36 -56.48
C LEU A 76 19.82 -24.09 -55.15
N LYS A 77 20.51 -25.23 -54.99
CA LYS A 77 20.57 -25.96 -53.72
C LYS A 77 21.31 -25.16 -52.64
N VAL A 78 22.40 -24.49 -52.99
CA VAL A 78 23.13 -23.61 -52.05
C VAL A 78 22.24 -22.44 -51.61
N LEU A 79 21.56 -21.78 -52.55
CA LEU A 79 20.63 -20.69 -52.25
C LEU A 79 19.46 -21.15 -51.38
N GLN A 80 18.90 -22.33 -51.63
CA GLN A 80 17.87 -22.92 -50.78
C GLN A 80 18.38 -23.14 -49.35
N GLN A 81 19.59 -23.69 -49.19
CA GLN A 81 20.18 -23.87 -47.87
C GLN A 81 20.40 -22.52 -47.16
N GLN A 82 20.88 -21.50 -47.86
CA GLN A 82 21.02 -20.16 -47.31
C GLN A 82 19.67 -19.57 -46.88
N ASN A 83 18.63 -19.70 -47.71
CA ASN A 83 17.28 -19.24 -47.36
C ASN A 83 16.75 -19.93 -46.10
N THR A 84 16.91 -21.24 -45.97
CA THR A 84 16.52 -21.93 -44.71
C THR A 84 17.33 -21.42 -43.51
N GLY A 85 18.61 -21.07 -43.70
CA GLY A 85 19.43 -20.45 -42.67
C GLY A 85 18.88 -19.07 -42.26
N TYR A 86 18.51 -18.24 -43.23
CA TYR A 86 17.91 -16.92 -42.97
C TYR A 86 16.54 -17.03 -42.29
N GLU A 87 15.69 -17.98 -42.70
CA GLU A 87 14.39 -18.24 -42.07
C GLU A 87 14.54 -18.64 -40.60
N ASN A 88 15.49 -19.52 -40.29
CA ASN A 88 15.77 -19.92 -38.92
C ASN A 88 16.29 -18.75 -38.06
N ALA A 89 17.21 -17.94 -38.60
CA ALA A 89 17.71 -16.75 -37.91
C ALA A 89 16.60 -15.71 -37.67
N LEU A 90 15.73 -15.48 -38.66
CA LEU A 90 14.58 -14.59 -38.55
C LEU A 90 13.62 -15.08 -37.44
N HIS A 91 13.34 -16.38 -37.40
CA HIS A 91 12.51 -16.98 -36.37
C HIS A 91 13.12 -16.80 -34.97
N GLN A 92 14.42 -17.03 -34.81
CA GLN A 92 15.12 -16.81 -33.53
C GLN A 92 15.05 -15.35 -33.07
N HIS A 93 15.33 -14.40 -33.98
CA HIS A 93 15.26 -12.97 -33.65
C HIS A 93 13.84 -12.52 -33.33
N LYS A 94 12.82 -13.11 -33.98
CA LYS A 94 11.43 -12.83 -33.66
C LYS A 94 11.07 -13.28 -32.23
N HIS A 95 11.46 -14.50 -31.84
CA HIS A 95 11.28 -14.98 -30.46
C HIS A 95 12.01 -14.11 -29.43
N GLN A 96 13.24 -13.67 -29.74
CA GLN A 96 13.97 -12.74 -28.87
C GLN A 96 13.24 -11.40 -28.72
N ALA A 97 12.72 -10.85 -29.81
CA ALA A 97 11.97 -9.59 -29.78
C ALA A 97 10.66 -9.72 -28.96
N GLU A 98 9.96 -10.85 -29.09
CA GLU A 98 8.77 -11.15 -28.29
C GLU A 98 9.11 -11.25 -26.79
N SER A 99 10.17 -11.98 -26.45
CA SER A 99 10.65 -12.10 -25.05
C SER A 99 11.04 -10.75 -24.44
N LEU A 100 11.74 -9.90 -25.20
CA LEU A 100 12.11 -8.54 -24.75
C LEU A 100 10.86 -7.67 -24.59
N GLY A 101 9.87 -7.83 -25.47
CA GLY A 101 8.57 -7.15 -25.36
C GLY A 101 7.85 -7.51 -24.05
N GLU A 102 7.81 -8.78 -23.69
CA GLU A 102 7.23 -9.24 -22.42
C GLU A 102 7.99 -8.67 -21.20
N GLU A 103 9.31 -8.67 -21.24
CA GLU A 103 10.13 -8.12 -20.16
C GLU A 103 9.90 -6.62 -19.98
N LEU A 104 9.80 -5.86 -21.08
CA LEU A 104 9.52 -4.43 -21.05
C LEU A 104 8.13 -4.15 -20.44
N GLN A 105 7.12 -4.95 -20.77
CA GLN A 105 5.80 -4.84 -20.15
C GLN A 105 5.85 -5.10 -18.64
N ARG A 106 6.57 -6.15 -18.20
CA ARG A 106 6.75 -6.46 -16.76
C ARG A 106 7.45 -5.32 -16.02
N LEU A 107 8.50 -4.75 -16.61
CA LEU A 107 9.21 -3.61 -16.05
C LEU A 107 8.31 -2.37 -15.96
N GLN A 108 7.46 -2.12 -16.96
CA GLN A 108 6.53 -1.00 -16.96
C GLN A 108 5.47 -1.13 -15.85
N VAL A 109 4.92 -2.33 -15.64
CA VAL A 109 4.00 -2.60 -14.52
C VAL A 109 4.71 -2.37 -13.19
N THR A 110 5.93 -2.90 -13.04
CA THR A 110 6.72 -2.75 -11.81
C THR A 110 7.02 -1.28 -11.51
N LYS A 111 7.41 -0.50 -12.54
CA LYS A 111 7.62 0.94 -12.43
C LYS A 111 6.38 1.67 -11.95
N ASN A 112 5.20 1.33 -12.47
CA ASN A 112 3.95 1.95 -12.06
C ASN A 112 3.61 1.63 -10.60
N VAL A 113 3.80 0.38 -10.17
CA VAL A 113 3.61 -0.02 -8.76
C VAL A 113 4.58 0.71 -7.85
N LEU A 114 5.85 0.82 -8.23
CA LEU A 114 6.85 1.56 -7.44
C LEU A 114 6.52 3.05 -7.36
N LYS A 115 6.03 3.64 -8.46
CA LYS A 115 5.56 5.03 -8.47
C LYS A 115 4.39 5.22 -7.49
N GLN A 116 3.38 4.35 -7.55
CA GLN A 116 2.25 4.41 -6.61
C GLN A 116 2.70 4.29 -5.15
N LYS A 117 3.65 3.38 -4.86
CA LYS A 117 4.22 3.26 -3.50
C LYS A 117 4.97 4.51 -3.08
N SER A 118 5.73 5.13 -3.98
CA SER A 118 6.43 6.39 -3.72
C SER A 118 5.44 7.52 -3.42
N ASP A 119 4.37 7.63 -4.21
CA ASP A 119 3.34 8.66 -4.03
C ASP A 119 2.59 8.48 -2.70
N SER A 120 2.26 7.22 -2.34
CA SER A 120 1.66 6.89 -1.03
C SER A 120 2.57 7.26 0.14
N ALA A 121 3.86 6.90 0.06
CA ALA A 121 4.83 7.23 1.10
C ALA A 121 5.04 8.74 1.25
N GLN A 122 4.97 9.50 0.15
CA GLN A 122 5.03 10.97 0.19
C GLN A 122 3.79 11.58 0.86
N ALA A 123 2.61 11.04 0.60
CA ALA A 123 1.39 11.47 1.28
C ALA A 123 1.44 11.17 2.79
N GLU A 124 1.89 9.98 3.18
CA GLU A 124 2.11 9.60 4.58
C GLU A 124 3.13 10.53 5.25
N LEU A 125 4.25 10.83 4.59
CA LEU A 125 5.26 11.74 5.11
C LEU A 125 4.69 13.14 5.33
N HIS A 126 3.87 13.65 4.40
CA HIS A 126 3.23 14.95 4.54
C HIS A 126 2.28 14.99 5.74
N HIS A 127 1.47 13.95 5.92
CA HIS A 127 0.58 13.83 7.07
C HIS A 127 1.35 13.78 8.40
N ILE A 128 2.45 13.03 8.45
CA ILE A 128 3.31 12.96 9.65
C ILE A 128 3.92 14.34 9.94
N GLN A 129 4.32 15.09 8.91
CA GLN A 129 4.86 16.45 9.08
C GLN A 129 3.81 17.42 9.64
N GLN A 130 2.57 17.35 9.15
CA GLN A 130 1.47 18.15 9.72
C GLN A 130 1.22 17.81 11.19
N ASN A 131 1.04 16.52 11.51
CA ASN A 131 0.84 16.09 12.89
C ASN A 131 1.98 16.52 13.81
N LYS A 132 3.22 16.47 13.32
CA LYS A 132 4.38 16.93 14.07
C LYS A 132 4.26 18.43 14.37
N GLN A 133 3.88 19.24 13.37
CA GLN A 133 3.69 20.67 13.55
C GLN A 133 2.59 20.97 14.56
N ASP A 134 1.44 20.29 14.46
CA ASP A 134 0.33 20.46 15.40
C ASP A 134 0.77 20.16 16.85
N VAL A 135 1.54 19.07 17.05
CA VAL A 135 2.10 18.72 18.36
C VAL A 135 3.14 19.74 18.84
N GLU A 136 3.95 20.31 17.94
CA GLU A 136 4.88 21.38 18.29
C GLU A 136 4.13 22.65 18.75
N GLU A 137 3.04 23.03 18.07
CA GLU A 137 2.18 24.15 18.45
C GLU A 137 1.47 23.90 19.80
N GLU A 138 0.96 22.69 20.03
CA GLU A 138 0.38 22.30 21.32
C GLU A 138 1.41 22.37 22.46
N ASN A 139 2.64 21.90 22.22
CA ASN A 139 3.72 21.96 23.21
C ASN A 139 4.10 23.40 23.54
N GLU A 140 4.15 24.30 22.56
CA GLU A 140 4.38 25.74 22.79
C GLU A 140 3.28 26.35 23.67
N LEU A 141 2.02 26.02 23.41
CA LEU A 141 0.90 26.49 24.21
C LEU A 141 0.97 25.98 25.66
N ILE A 142 1.31 24.71 25.87
CA ILE A 142 1.49 24.13 27.20
C ILE A 142 2.62 24.83 27.95
N LEU A 143 3.74 25.14 27.27
CA LEU A 143 4.85 25.88 27.87
C LEU A 143 4.42 27.29 28.30
N GLN A 144 3.62 27.98 27.48
CA GLN A 144 3.05 29.28 27.85
C GLN A 144 2.14 29.19 29.07
N GLN A 145 1.25 28.19 29.11
CA GLN A 145 0.37 27.96 30.26
C GLN A 145 1.16 27.65 31.52
N LEU A 146 2.20 26.81 31.43
CA LEU A 146 3.07 26.48 32.54
C LEU A 146 3.75 27.74 33.09
N HIS A 147 4.19 28.65 32.22
CA HIS A 147 4.79 29.91 32.65
C HIS A 147 3.80 30.79 33.43
N LEU A 148 2.56 30.93 32.94
CA LEU A 148 1.52 31.69 33.64
C LEU A 148 1.21 31.10 35.02
N VAL A 149 1.10 29.78 35.12
CA VAL A 149 0.86 29.09 36.40
C VAL A 149 2.04 29.30 37.36
N GLN A 150 3.28 29.29 36.87
CA GLN A 150 4.46 29.60 37.69
C GLN A 150 4.41 31.02 38.26
N GLU A 151 4.04 32.01 37.44
CA GLU A 151 3.90 33.39 37.89
C GLU A 151 2.81 33.56 38.95
N GLU A 152 1.66 32.91 38.76
CA GLU A 152 0.58 32.91 39.75
C GLU A 152 1.03 32.25 41.06
N LEU A 153 1.73 31.12 40.99
CA LEU A 153 2.22 30.40 42.16
C LEU A 153 3.25 31.23 42.93
N GLU A 154 4.14 31.95 42.24
CA GLU A 154 5.04 32.92 42.86
C GLU A 154 4.29 34.05 43.55
N ARG A 155 3.23 34.58 42.93
CA ARG A 155 2.38 35.60 43.54
C ARG A 155 1.74 35.09 44.82
N TYR A 156 1.12 33.91 44.79
CA TYR A 156 0.53 33.28 45.97
C TYR A 156 1.55 33.05 47.07
N TYR A 157 2.78 32.65 46.72
CA TYR A 157 3.84 32.46 47.70
C TYR A 157 4.23 33.78 48.38
N ARG A 158 4.36 34.88 47.62
CA ARG A 158 4.64 36.21 48.17
C ARG A 158 3.52 36.68 49.09
N ASP A 159 2.27 36.50 48.69
CA ASP A 159 1.10 36.91 49.49
C ASP A 159 1.03 36.11 50.80
N ASN A 160 1.26 34.79 50.73
CA ASN A 160 1.31 33.94 51.92
C ASN A 160 2.45 34.33 52.87
N GLN A 161 3.61 34.73 52.35
CA GLN A 161 4.70 35.25 53.18
C GLN A 161 4.32 36.55 53.89
N GLN A 162 3.68 37.48 53.18
CA GLN A 162 3.20 38.74 53.79
C GLN A 162 2.16 38.48 54.87
N LEU A 163 1.20 37.58 54.60
CA LEU A 163 0.18 37.22 55.56
C LEU A 163 0.79 36.57 56.81
N ALA A 164 1.79 35.70 56.64
CA ALA A 164 2.51 35.10 57.75
C ALA A 164 3.25 36.15 58.61
N GLN A 165 3.88 37.15 57.97
CA GLN A 165 4.52 38.26 58.67
C GLN A 165 3.50 39.11 59.45
N GLN A 166 2.35 39.42 58.85
CA GLN A 166 1.27 40.15 59.52
C GLN A 166 0.75 39.37 60.74
N LEU A 167 0.56 38.06 60.59
CA LEU A 167 0.06 37.19 61.66
C LEU A 167 1.07 37.12 62.82
N ALA A 168 2.37 37.02 62.51
CA ALA A 168 3.43 37.10 63.51
C ALA A 168 3.44 38.44 64.25
N HIS A 169 3.27 39.56 63.53
CA HIS A 169 3.19 40.89 64.13
C HIS A 169 1.97 41.03 65.06
N GLN A 170 0.80 40.55 64.63
CA GLN A 170 -0.41 40.55 65.46
C GLN A 170 -0.25 39.68 66.71
N GLN A 171 0.38 38.51 66.59
CA GLN A 171 0.69 37.67 67.75
C GLN A 171 1.61 38.37 68.76
N GLN A 172 2.62 39.09 68.28
CA GLN A 172 3.48 39.90 69.14
C GLN A 172 2.69 41.00 69.85
N GLN A 173 1.86 41.77 69.13
CA GLN A 173 1.02 42.80 69.73
C GLN A 173 0.06 42.23 70.79
N LEU A 174 -0.55 41.08 70.52
CA LEU A 174 -1.40 40.39 71.49
C LEU A 174 -0.61 39.95 72.73
N ALA A 175 0.61 39.46 72.56
CA ALA A 175 1.49 39.13 73.68
C ALA A 175 1.82 40.37 74.52
N GLU A 176 2.20 41.48 73.89
CA GLU A 176 2.49 42.75 74.56
C GLU A 176 1.25 43.29 75.30
N ASN A 177 0.10 43.33 74.64
CA ASN A 177 -1.17 43.74 75.24
C ASN A 177 -1.56 42.83 76.41
N SER A 178 -1.35 41.52 76.30
CA SER A 178 -1.61 40.57 77.38
C SER A 178 -0.69 40.82 78.59
N GLN A 179 0.59 41.14 78.36
CA GLN A 179 1.53 41.52 79.41
C GLN A 179 1.14 42.85 80.06
N GLN A 180 0.69 43.84 79.28
CA GLN A 180 0.19 45.11 79.81
C GLN A 180 -1.08 44.90 80.65
N LEU A 181 -2.04 44.11 80.16
CA LEU A 181 -3.21 43.72 80.94
C LEU A 181 -2.80 43.00 82.22
N GLN A 182 -1.84 42.08 82.18
CA GLN A 182 -1.31 41.44 83.39
C GLN A 182 -0.73 42.46 84.37
N LYS A 183 0.10 43.40 83.93
CA LYS A 183 0.61 44.50 84.77
C LYS A 183 -0.50 45.35 85.38
N LEU A 184 -1.57 45.63 84.62
CA LEU A 184 -2.75 46.31 85.13
C LEU A 184 -3.53 45.43 86.13
N THR A 185 -3.64 44.12 85.88
CA THR A 185 -4.31 43.15 86.76
C THR A 185 -3.61 42.94 88.09
N THR A 186 -2.28 43.04 88.12
CA THR A 186 -1.45 42.95 89.32
C THR A 186 -1.33 44.29 90.05
N SER A 187 -1.73 45.40 89.41
CA SER A 187 -1.81 46.74 90.01
C SER A 187 -3.10 46.90 90.83
N PHE A 188 -3.04 47.75 91.87
CA PHE A 188 -4.06 47.87 92.92
C PHE A 188 -5.51 48.12 92.42
N SER A 189 -5.67 48.76 91.25
CA SER A 189 -6.98 49.09 90.64
C SER A 189 -7.79 47.86 90.17
N TRP A 190 -7.14 46.78 89.71
CA TRP A 190 -7.85 45.61 89.15
C TRP A 190 -8.45 44.68 90.21
N LYS A 191 -7.97 44.72 91.47
CA LYS A 191 -8.58 43.99 92.58
C LYS A 191 -10.00 44.50 92.91
N VAL A 192 -10.29 45.74 92.54
CA VAL A 192 -11.57 46.41 92.80
C VAL A 192 -12.66 46.02 91.78
N THR A 193 -12.30 45.52 90.58
CA THR A 193 -13.27 45.20 89.49
C THR A 193 -13.55 43.71 89.29
N ILE A 194 -12.94 42.82 90.09
CA ILE A 194 -13.07 41.35 90.02
C ILE A 194 -14.52 40.85 90.11
N PRO A 195 -15.41 41.36 90.99
CA PRO A 195 -16.77 40.82 91.14
C PRO A 195 -17.62 40.94 89.87
N ILE A 196 -17.40 41.98 89.05
CA ILE A 196 -18.22 42.29 87.87
C ILE A 196 -17.92 41.35 86.70
N ARG A 197 -16.70 40.80 86.62
CA ARG A 197 -16.21 40.05 85.46
C ARG A 197 -16.47 38.53 85.56
N ALA A 198 -16.76 38.01 86.76
CA ALA A 198 -17.04 36.60 87.00
C ALA A 198 -18.41 36.13 86.47
N LEU A 199 -19.33 37.06 86.20
CA LEU A 199 -20.68 36.79 85.71
C LEU A 199 -20.76 36.30 84.24
N GLY A 200 -19.66 36.28 83.48
CA GLY A 200 -19.66 35.98 82.05
C GLY A 200 -19.09 34.61 81.59
N LYS A 201 -18.66 33.71 82.49
CA LYS A 201 -17.94 32.47 82.13
C LYS A 201 -18.82 31.21 82.12
N THR A 202 -19.84 31.16 81.27
CA THR A 202 -20.63 29.94 81.00
C THR A 202 -20.93 29.73 79.50
N PHE A 203 -19.95 29.79 78.60
CA PHE A 203 -20.14 29.32 77.21
C PHE A 203 -18.83 28.84 76.58
N ARG A 204 -18.63 27.52 76.49
CA ARG A 204 -17.57 26.91 75.66
C ARG A 204 -18.11 26.79 74.23
N LYS A 205 -17.77 27.73 73.34
CA LYS A 205 -18.27 27.75 71.94
C LYS A 205 -17.57 26.64 71.11
N THR A 206 -18.35 25.71 70.59
CA THR A 206 -18.00 24.86 69.44
C THR A 206 -17.69 25.72 68.22
N THR A 207 -16.62 25.43 67.48
CA THR A 207 -16.24 26.19 66.27
C THR A 207 -17.31 26.09 65.18
N PRO A 208 -17.53 27.14 64.36
CA PRO A 208 -18.59 27.17 63.34
C PRO A 208 -18.52 25.99 62.35
N GLU A 209 -17.32 25.60 61.96
CA GLU A 209 -17.04 24.50 61.03
C GLU A 209 -17.40 23.13 61.61
N GLN A 210 -17.17 22.92 62.91
CA GLN A 210 -17.56 21.67 63.59
C GLN A 210 -19.07 21.55 63.74
N ARG A 211 -19.81 22.67 63.77
CA ARG A 211 -21.28 22.66 63.77
C ARG A 211 -21.83 22.31 62.40
N SER A 212 -21.29 22.87 61.32
CA SER A 212 -21.76 22.62 59.96
C SER A 212 -21.59 21.15 59.55
N LEU A 213 -20.44 20.53 59.86
CA LEU A 213 -20.20 19.13 59.55
C LEU A 213 -21.14 18.18 60.31
N LYS A 214 -21.41 18.45 61.60
CA LYS A 214 -22.37 17.66 62.39
C LYS A 214 -23.79 17.77 61.83
N GLN A 215 -24.18 18.96 61.38
CA GLN A 215 -25.48 19.17 60.73
C GLN A 215 -25.60 18.39 59.43
N GLN A 216 -24.56 18.41 58.58
CA GLN A 216 -24.54 17.65 57.32
C GLN A 216 -24.57 16.13 57.56
N ILE A 217 -23.80 15.60 58.51
CA ILE A 217 -23.85 14.18 58.90
C ILE A 217 -25.27 13.80 59.33
N THR A 218 -25.92 14.65 60.14
CA THR A 218 -27.29 14.39 60.60
C THR A 218 -28.30 14.44 59.46
N LEU A 219 -28.09 15.32 58.47
CA LEU A 219 -28.93 15.44 57.29
C LEU A 219 -28.87 14.17 56.43
N LEU A 220 -27.66 13.67 56.15
CA LEU A 220 -27.47 12.45 55.36
C LEU A 220 -28.01 11.22 56.08
N LYS A 221 -27.78 11.10 57.40
CA LYS A 221 -28.34 9.99 58.20
C LYS A 221 -29.86 9.92 58.19
N LYS A 222 -30.54 11.05 58.05
CA LYS A 222 -32.01 11.12 57.99
C LYS A 222 -32.55 10.85 56.59
N SER A 223 -31.72 11.04 55.56
CA SER A 223 -32.11 10.78 54.19
C SER A 223 -32.03 9.30 53.86
N THR A 224 -32.95 8.81 53.04
CA THR A 224 -32.91 7.46 52.46
C THR A 224 -31.97 7.38 51.24
N LEU A 225 -31.29 8.48 50.91
CA LEU A 225 -30.43 8.63 49.73
C LEU A 225 -28.95 8.36 50.04
N PHE A 226 -28.61 8.09 51.31
CA PHE A 226 -27.31 7.59 51.70
C PHE A 226 -27.47 6.23 52.37
N ASP A 227 -26.93 5.18 51.76
CA ASP A 227 -26.95 3.84 52.31
C ASP A 227 -25.53 3.47 52.75
N THR A 228 -25.35 3.28 54.06
CA THR A 228 -24.03 2.99 54.63
C THR A 228 -23.52 1.60 54.27
N GLU A 229 -24.41 0.60 54.24
CA GLU A 229 -24.03 -0.78 53.96
C GLU A 229 -23.71 -0.94 52.47
N TRP A 230 -24.58 -0.39 51.61
CA TRP A 230 -24.34 -0.32 50.18
C TRP A 230 -23.02 0.39 49.88
N TYR A 231 -22.79 1.59 50.44
CA TYR A 231 -21.59 2.38 50.16
C TYR A 231 -20.29 1.65 50.53
N LEU A 232 -20.26 0.95 51.68
CA LEU A 232 -19.07 0.18 52.07
C LEU A 232 -18.89 -1.09 51.24
N SER A 233 -19.98 -1.70 50.76
CA SER A 233 -19.92 -2.85 49.85
C SER A 233 -19.46 -2.47 48.45
N THR A 234 -19.87 -1.29 47.96
CA THR A 234 -19.51 -0.76 46.64
C THR A 234 -18.09 -0.19 46.62
N TYR A 235 -17.59 0.33 47.75
CA TYR A 235 -16.28 0.94 47.89
C TYR A 235 -15.42 0.27 48.97
N PRO A 236 -14.77 -0.89 48.64
CA PRO A 236 -13.95 -1.64 49.59
C PRO A 236 -12.78 -0.84 50.18
N ASP A 237 -12.20 0.09 49.41
CA ASP A 237 -11.13 0.98 49.86
C ASP A 237 -11.55 1.85 51.06
N VAL A 238 -12.83 2.27 51.10
CA VAL A 238 -13.38 3.00 52.23
C VAL A 238 -13.56 2.09 53.43
N ALA A 239 -14.00 0.84 53.21
CA ALA A 239 -14.14 -0.14 54.27
C ALA A 239 -12.79 -0.47 54.93
N GLU A 240 -11.74 -0.65 54.13
CA GLU A 240 -10.37 -0.91 54.60
C GLU A 240 -9.76 0.27 55.34
N SER A 241 -10.13 1.51 54.98
CA SER A 241 -9.63 2.72 55.66
C SER A 241 -10.10 2.87 57.11
N GLY A 242 -11.15 2.15 57.53
CA GLY A 242 -11.80 2.31 58.83
C GLY A 242 -12.52 3.65 59.03
N MET A 243 -12.60 4.50 58.00
CA MET A 243 -13.34 5.76 58.05
C MET A 243 -14.85 5.51 58.00
N LEU A 244 -15.63 6.28 58.76
CA LEU A 244 -17.09 6.23 58.67
C LEU A 244 -17.56 6.64 57.27
N ALA A 245 -18.34 5.79 56.60
CA ALA A 245 -18.83 5.99 55.22
C ALA A 245 -19.42 7.39 54.98
N ILE A 246 -20.29 7.87 55.88
CA ILE A 246 -20.91 9.20 55.77
C ILE A 246 -19.87 10.32 55.83
N LYS A 247 -18.84 10.18 56.67
CA LYS A 247 -17.75 11.18 56.75
C LYS A 247 -16.89 11.13 55.50
N HIS A 248 -16.59 9.93 55.01
CA HIS A 248 -15.83 9.75 53.79
C HIS A 248 -16.54 10.41 52.61
N TYR A 249 -17.82 10.12 52.41
CA TYR A 249 -18.61 10.71 51.34
C TYR A 249 -18.68 12.24 51.41
N LEU A 250 -18.94 12.80 52.61
CA LEU A 250 -19.03 14.26 52.78
C LEU A 250 -17.73 15.01 52.47
N LYS A 251 -16.58 14.38 52.76
CA LYS A 251 -15.27 15.05 52.64
C LYS A 251 -14.52 14.73 51.35
N VAL A 252 -14.72 13.54 50.81
CA VAL A 252 -13.89 12.98 49.74
C VAL A 252 -14.78 12.39 48.66
N GLY A 253 -15.61 11.39 49.02
CA GLY A 253 -16.32 10.56 48.03
C GLY A 253 -17.21 11.36 47.07
N ALA A 254 -17.87 12.43 47.53
CA ALA A 254 -18.69 13.25 46.66
C ALA A 254 -17.89 14.01 45.58
N PHE A 255 -16.67 14.47 45.90
CA PHE A 255 -15.80 15.18 44.97
C PHE A 255 -15.06 14.22 44.02
N GLU A 256 -14.93 12.95 44.43
CA GLU A 256 -14.47 11.85 43.56
C GLU A 256 -15.59 11.29 42.66
N GLY A 257 -16.80 11.86 42.71
CA GLY A 257 -17.93 11.39 41.90
C GLY A 257 -18.53 10.06 42.37
N ARG A 258 -18.26 9.62 43.60
CA ARG A 258 -18.82 8.38 44.15
C ARG A 258 -20.30 8.56 44.43
N ASN A 259 -21.08 7.50 44.27
CA ASN A 259 -22.51 7.52 44.55
C ASN A 259 -22.75 7.21 46.03
N PRO A 260 -23.66 7.91 46.72
CA PRO A 260 -23.99 7.64 48.12
C PRO A 260 -24.98 6.48 48.31
N SER A 261 -25.72 6.11 47.26
CA SER A 261 -26.65 4.98 47.18
C SER A 261 -27.04 4.70 45.72
N GLU A 262 -27.81 3.64 45.46
CA GLU A 262 -28.42 3.36 44.15
C GLU A 262 -29.49 4.38 43.72
N HIS A 263 -29.93 5.22 44.65
CA HIS A 263 -31.01 6.18 44.47
C HIS A 263 -30.51 7.59 44.16
N PHE A 264 -29.19 7.80 44.13
CA PHE A 264 -28.59 9.10 43.83
C PHE A 264 -27.34 8.92 42.98
N ASP A 265 -27.32 9.55 41.81
CA ASP A 265 -26.17 9.53 40.90
C ASP A 265 -25.43 10.87 41.00
N THR A 266 -24.28 10.84 41.67
CA THR A 266 -23.46 12.02 41.93
C THR A 266 -22.98 12.67 40.63
N ASN A 267 -22.47 11.87 39.69
CA ASN A 267 -21.89 12.40 38.45
C ASN A 267 -22.96 12.94 37.51
N TRP A 268 -24.10 12.24 37.42
CA TRP A 268 -25.23 12.72 36.64
C TRP A 268 -25.79 14.03 37.23
N TYR A 269 -25.94 14.11 38.56
CA TYR A 269 -26.45 15.29 39.23
C TYR A 269 -25.53 16.51 39.01
N LEU A 270 -24.22 16.34 39.16
CA LEU A 270 -23.25 17.43 38.93
C LEU A 270 -23.18 17.84 37.45
N LYS A 271 -23.36 16.90 36.52
CA LYS A 271 -23.40 17.20 35.08
C LYS A 271 -24.63 18.02 34.69
N LEU A 272 -25.78 17.72 35.30
CA LEU A 272 -27.04 18.41 34.99
C LEU A 272 -27.14 19.79 35.66
N TYR A 273 -26.54 19.94 36.85
CA TYR A 273 -26.65 21.14 37.68
C TYR A 273 -25.28 21.79 37.91
N SER A 274 -24.83 22.56 36.92
CA SER A 274 -23.51 23.22 36.94
C SER A 274 -23.37 24.26 38.07
N ASP A 275 -24.46 24.84 38.55
CA ASP A 275 -24.49 25.75 39.70
C ASP A 275 -23.99 25.10 41.00
N VAL A 276 -24.17 23.78 41.13
CA VAL A 276 -23.68 23.00 42.27
C VAL A 276 -22.17 22.80 42.18
N VAL A 277 -21.65 22.64 40.97
CA VAL A 277 -20.21 22.51 40.68
C VAL A 277 -19.52 23.85 40.94
N GLU A 278 -20.05 24.95 40.42
CA GLU A 278 -19.51 26.31 40.59
C GLU A 278 -19.47 26.75 42.06
N ALA A 279 -20.45 26.32 42.86
CA ALA A 279 -20.51 26.62 44.29
C ALA A 279 -19.70 25.62 45.16
N GLU A 280 -19.02 24.64 44.55
CA GLU A 280 -18.26 23.57 45.21
C GLU A 280 -19.06 22.85 46.32
N LEU A 281 -20.37 22.70 46.10
CA LEU A 281 -21.25 22.11 47.11
C LEU A 281 -21.31 20.59 46.96
N ASN A 282 -21.34 19.91 48.11
CA ASN A 282 -21.61 18.47 48.11
C ASN A 282 -23.01 18.21 47.48
N PRO A 283 -23.10 17.42 46.40
CA PRO A 283 -24.31 17.29 45.57
C PRO A 283 -25.49 16.70 46.33
N LEU A 284 -25.26 15.68 47.16
CA LEU A 284 -26.34 15.12 48.00
C LEU A 284 -26.78 16.11 49.08
N VAL A 285 -25.84 16.84 49.72
CA VAL A 285 -26.20 17.88 50.70
C VAL A 285 -27.01 19.00 50.02
N HIS A 286 -26.61 19.40 48.81
CA HIS A 286 -27.33 20.39 48.02
C HIS A 286 -28.75 19.92 47.69
N TYR A 287 -28.87 18.70 47.17
CA TYR A 287 -30.15 18.08 46.85
C TYR A 287 -31.09 18.04 48.05
N LEU A 288 -30.61 17.58 49.21
CA LEU A 288 -31.41 17.46 50.43
C LEU A 288 -31.81 18.81 51.03
N LYS A 289 -31.05 19.89 50.79
CA LYS A 289 -31.37 21.23 51.32
C LYS A 289 -32.25 22.04 50.40
N TYR A 290 -31.99 21.98 49.09
CA TYR A 290 -32.55 22.87 48.09
C TYR A 290 -33.14 22.09 46.91
N GLY A 291 -32.35 21.17 46.33
CA GLY A 291 -32.72 20.48 45.09
C GLY A 291 -34.10 19.80 45.13
N GLN A 292 -34.47 19.14 46.24
CA GLN A 292 -35.78 18.51 46.38
C GLN A 292 -36.94 19.53 46.33
N LYS A 293 -36.76 20.73 46.88
CA LYS A 293 -37.78 21.79 46.87
C LYS A 293 -37.83 22.52 45.52
N GLU A 294 -36.70 22.55 44.83
CA GLU A 294 -36.55 23.11 43.49
C GLU A 294 -37.04 22.15 42.38
N GLY A 295 -37.48 20.93 42.75
CA GLY A 295 -37.94 19.94 41.78
C GLY A 295 -36.82 19.29 40.97
N ARG A 296 -35.57 19.35 41.46
CA ARG A 296 -34.44 18.66 40.83
C ARG A 296 -34.58 17.16 40.99
N GLU A 297 -34.04 16.39 40.05
CA GLU A 297 -34.01 14.93 40.12
C GLU A 297 -32.69 14.44 40.72
N PRO A 298 -32.66 13.36 41.52
CA PRO A 298 -31.44 12.86 42.17
C PRO A 298 -30.63 11.90 41.28
N LYS A 299 -31.23 11.37 40.20
CA LYS A 299 -30.61 10.49 39.21
C LYS A 299 -31.43 10.53 37.92
N ALA A 300 -30.87 10.04 36.82
CA ALA A 300 -31.60 9.88 35.57
C ALA A 300 -32.83 8.97 35.76
N THR A 301 -34.01 9.47 35.42
CA THR A 301 -35.20 8.66 35.22
C THR A 301 -35.01 7.83 33.94
N SER A 302 -34.95 6.50 34.09
CA SER A 302 -35.00 5.54 32.96
C SER A 302 -36.43 5.26 32.56
#